data_AF-A0A842LTQ9-F1
#
_entry.id   AF-A0A842LTQ9-F1
#
_cell.length_a   1.000
_cell.length_b   1.000
_cell.length_c   1.000
_cell.angle_alpha   90.00
_cell.angle_beta   90.00
_cell.angle_gamma   90.00
#
_symmetry.space_group_name_H-M   'P 1'
#
loop_
_entity.id
_entity.type
_entity.pdbx_description
1 polymer ?
#
loop_
_entity_poly.entity_id
_entity_poly.type
_entity_poly.pdbx_seq_one_letter_code
_entity_poly.pdbx_strand_id
1 'polypeptide(L)'
;MQDPRSENYKDPFEEIANAIMSVIKDKGGRLEFSDLERWAEGSNIGKYTLRTVVNEMIGSARLKAPEGFYDAETEMEPPIPKVVELPKFAPAELEKLKDYLREYHSVGLLRLFEDLSRAGLKEINEILKEAIELGYAELSPSGVVNATKKLILDQRR
;
A
#
# COMPACT_ATOMS: atom_id res chain seq x y z
N MET A 1 29.44 -20.15 -13.65
CA MET A 1 30.11 -19.33 -12.60
C MET A 1 29.05 -18.39 -12.05
N GLN A 2 28.55 -18.64 -10.84
CA GLN A 2 27.66 -17.70 -10.14
C GLN A 2 28.53 -16.63 -9.47
N ASP A 3 28.14 -15.36 -9.63
CA ASP A 3 28.84 -14.23 -9.02
C ASP A 3 28.58 -14.21 -7.50
N PRO A 4 29.63 -14.34 -6.64
CA PRO A 4 29.50 -14.36 -5.18
C PRO A 4 29.12 -12.99 -4.57
N ARG A 5 28.90 -11.94 -5.38
CA ARG A 5 28.38 -10.64 -4.91
C ARG A 5 26.86 -10.60 -4.75
N SER A 6 26.15 -11.67 -5.11
CA SER A 6 24.68 -11.72 -5.08
C SER A 6 24.07 -12.04 -3.71
N GLU A 7 24.87 -12.46 -2.71
CA GLU A 7 24.34 -12.88 -1.40
C GLU A 7 24.15 -11.74 -0.38
N ASN A 8 24.53 -10.49 -0.69
CA ASN A 8 24.52 -9.41 0.31
C ASN A 8 24.13 -8.01 -0.24
N TYR A 9 23.54 -7.94 -1.44
CA TYR A 9 22.96 -6.68 -1.93
C TYR A 9 21.66 -6.40 -1.16
N LYS A 10 21.74 -5.55 -0.14
CA LYS A 10 20.54 -4.97 0.46
C LYS A 10 20.03 -3.88 -0.48
N ASP A 11 18.80 -4.04 -0.94
CA ASP A 11 18.17 -3.04 -1.77
C ASP A 11 18.05 -1.72 -0.99
N PRO A 12 18.73 -0.64 -1.42
CA PRO A 12 18.68 0.64 -0.72
C PRO A 12 17.25 1.18 -0.56
N PHE A 13 16.35 0.82 -1.49
CA PHE A 13 14.93 1.15 -1.37
C PHE A 13 14.31 0.47 -0.15
N GLU A 14 14.51 -0.84 -0.01
CA GLU A 14 13.94 -1.61 1.10
C GLU A 14 14.53 -1.21 2.44
N GLU A 15 15.80 -0.80 2.50
CA GLU A 15 16.38 -0.28 3.74
C GLU A 15 15.64 0.98 4.22
N ILE A 16 15.39 1.92 3.31
CA ILE A 16 14.66 3.16 3.62
C ILE A 16 13.20 2.86 3.95
N ALA A 17 12.53 2.00 3.16
CA ALA A 17 11.14 1.63 3.39
C ALA A 17 10.94 0.97 4.77
N ASN A 18 11.83 0.06 5.15
CA ASN A 18 11.77 -0.59 6.45
C ASN A 18 12.07 0.38 7.61
N ALA A 19 13.01 1.31 7.43
CA ALA A 19 13.29 2.36 8.41
C ALA A 19 12.07 3.28 8.62
N ILE A 20 11.40 3.70 7.53
CA ILE A 20 10.16 4.49 7.59
C ILE A 20 9.07 3.73 8.37
N MET A 21 8.83 2.46 8.05
CA MET A 21 7.84 1.64 8.76
C MET A 21 8.15 1.53 10.26
N SER A 22 9.43 1.33 10.62
CA SER A 22 9.85 1.27 12.02
C SER A 22 9.51 2.56 12.75
N VAL A 23 9.82 3.71 12.16
CA VAL A 23 9.59 5.02 12.79
C VAL A 23 8.11 5.31 12.96
N ILE A 24 7.29 5.02 11.95
CA ILE A 24 5.83 5.19 12.04
C ILE A 24 5.27 4.27 13.13
N LYS A 25 5.74 3.01 13.20
CA LYS A 25 5.36 2.06 14.24
C LYS A 25 5.72 2.55 15.64
N ASP A 26 6.94 3.03 15.83
CA ASP A 26 7.43 3.54 17.12
C ASP A 26 6.67 4.80 17.57
N LYS A 27 6.09 5.54 16.61
CA LYS A 27 5.22 6.71 16.85
C LYS A 27 3.73 6.35 17.00
N GLY A 28 3.37 5.06 17.08
CA GLY A 28 2.00 4.60 17.32
C GLY A 28 1.23 4.23 16.05
N GLY A 29 1.91 4.05 14.92
CA GLY A 29 1.33 3.57 13.66
C GLY A 29 0.79 4.65 12.73
N ARG A 30 0.80 5.92 13.15
CA ARG A 30 0.34 7.09 12.37
C ARG A 30 1.27 8.27 12.63
N LEU A 31 1.60 9.03 11.58
CA LEU A 31 2.52 10.16 11.68
C LEU A 31 2.22 11.25 10.63
N GLU A 32 2.28 12.51 11.02
CA GLU A 32 2.29 13.64 10.08
C GLU A 32 3.51 13.56 9.16
N PHE A 33 3.34 13.81 7.86
CA PHE A 33 4.47 13.70 6.93
C PHE A 33 5.60 14.70 7.25
N SER A 34 5.25 15.87 7.79
CA SER A 34 6.23 16.86 8.23
C SER A 34 7.13 16.36 9.37
N ASP A 35 6.63 15.49 10.25
CA ASP A 35 7.43 14.85 11.29
C ASP A 35 8.32 13.74 10.73
N LEU A 36 7.83 13.02 9.72
CA LEU A 36 8.63 12.06 8.97
C LEU A 36 9.78 12.74 8.20
N GLU A 37 9.54 13.92 7.60
CA GLU A 37 10.57 14.72 6.95
C GLU A 37 11.68 15.14 7.95
N ARG A 38 11.30 15.58 9.16
CA ARG A 38 12.28 15.94 10.21
C ARG A 38 13.14 14.74 10.61
N TRP A 39 12.54 13.55 10.73
CA TRP A 39 13.28 12.33 11.01
C TRP A 39 14.24 11.95 9.87
N ALA A 40 13.80 12.10 8.63
CA ALA A 40 14.59 11.78 7.44
C ALA A 40 15.83 12.70 7.30
N GLU A 41 15.68 14.00 7.60
CA GLU A 41 16.80 14.95 7.64
C GLU A 41 17.89 14.50 8.63
N GLY A 42 17.49 14.06 9.84
CA GLY A 42 18.42 13.52 10.85
C GLY A 42 19.03 12.17 10.48
N SER A 43 18.42 11.44 9.55
CA SER A 43 18.86 10.14 9.06
C SER A 43 19.62 10.23 7.73
N ASN A 44 19.96 11.44 7.28
CA ASN A 44 20.63 11.72 6.00
C ASN A 44 19.87 11.18 4.77
N ILE A 45 18.54 11.14 4.83
CA ILE A 45 17.65 10.79 3.72
C ILE A 45 17.12 12.09 3.10
N GLY A 46 17.40 12.31 1.82
CA GLY A 46 16.93 13.50 1.11
C GLY A 46 15.40 13.54 0.97
N LYS A 47 14.81 14.75 1.01
CA LYS A 47 13.35 14.95 0.92
C LYS A 47 12.72 14.30 -0.31
N TYR A 48 13.36 14.44 -1.47
CA TYR A 48 12.87 13.82 -2.70
C TYR A 48 12.84 12.30 -2.59
N THR A 49 13.93 11.68 -2.12
CA THR A 49 14.01 10.23 -1.87
C THR A 49 12.93 9.77 -0.90
N LEU A 50 12.75 10.48 0.22
CA LEU A 50 11.69 10.17 1.18
C LEU A 50 10.31 10.17 0.50
N ARG A 51 9.98 11.24 -0.23
CA ARG A 51 8.71 11.37 -0.93
C ARG A 51 8.51 10.25 -1.94
N THR A 52 9.51 9.94 -2.75
CA THR A 52 9.44 8.84 -3.73
C THR A 52 9.15 7.51 -3.04
N VAL A 53 9.92 7.17 -2.01
CA VAL A 53 9.75 5.89 -1.29
C VAL A 53 8.38 5.81 -0.62
N VAL A 54 7.94 6.89 0.05
CA VAL A 54 6.61 6.91 0.70
C VAL A 54 5.49 6.75 -0.31
N ASN A 55 5.55 7.42 -1.46
CA ASN A 55 4.53 7.27 -2.51
C ASN A 55 4.51 5.86 -3.11
N GLU A 56 5.67 5.25 -3.29
CA GLU A 56 5.77 3.86 -3.75
C GLU A 56 5.21 2.87 -2.70
N MET A 57 5.47 3.12 -1.42
CA MET A 57 4.89 2.36 -0.31
C MET A 57 3.37 2.52 -0.22
N ILE A 58 2.83 3.71 -0.52
CA ILE A 58 1.37 3.93 -0.62
C ILE A 58 0.81 3.15 -1.82
N GLY A 59 1.43 3.25 -2.98
CA GLY A 59 0.99 2.54 -4.19
C GLY A 59 1.02 1.01 -4.07
N SER A 60 1.91 0.49 -3.21
CA SER A 60 2.03 -0.94 -2.88
C SER A 60 1.27 -1.37 -1.61
N ALA A 61 0.42 -0.49 -1.06
CA ALA A 61 -0.37 -0.74 0.16
C ALA A 61 0.46 -1.10 1.42
N ARG A 62 1.73 -0.70 1.48
CA ARG A 62 2.58 -0.79 2.69
C ARG A 62 2.36 0.40 3.63
N LEU A 63 1.86 1.51 3.10
CA LEU A 63 1.43 2.71 3.83
C LEU A 63 0.09 3.20 3.29
N LYS A 64 -0.59 4.01 4.09
CA LYS A 64 -1.81 4.73 3.70
C LYS A 64 -1.61 6.24 3.87
N ALA A 65 -2.29 7.03 3.03
CA ALA A 65 -2.41 8.48 3.17
C ALA A 65 -3.84 8.88 3.58
N PRO A 66 -4.27 8.66 4.83
CA PRO A 66 -5.67 8.77 5.24
C PRO A 66 -6.25 10.19 5.15
N GLU A 67 -5.40 11.22 5.15
CA GLU A 67 -5.80 12.62 5.01
C GLU A 67 -5.52 13.18 3.60
N GLY A 68 -5.20 12.27 2.67
CA GLY A 68 -4.85 12.61 1.30
C GLY A 68 -3.49 13.30 1.20
N PHE A 69 -3.34 14.07 0.12
CA PHE A 69 -2.12 14.76 -0.25
C PHE A 69 -2.32 16.27 -0.21
N TYR A 70 -1.24 17.02 -0.03
CA TYR A 70 -1.22 18.45 -0.32
C TYR A 70 -1.35 18.66 -1.84
N ASP A 71 -1.95 19.80 -2.21
CA ASP A 71 -2.03 20.19 -3.62
C ASP A 71 -0.62 20.34 -4.18
N ALA A 72 -0.32 19.59 -5.23
CA ALA A 72 0.97 19.66 -5.87
C ALA A 72 1.10 20.99 -6.63
N GLU A 73 2.18 21.74 -6.40
CA GLU A 73 2.48 22.93 -7.19
C GLU A 73 2.79 22.56 -8.66
N THR A 74 3.28 21.33 -8.90
CA THR A 74 3.59 20.80 -10.24
C THR A 74 3.25 19.30 -10.34
N GLU A 75 2.83 18.83 -11.52
CA GLU A 75 2.53 17.40 -11.76
C GLU A 75 3.79 16.50 -11.82
N MET A 76 4.99 17.08 -11.88
CA MET A 76 6.24 16.32 -12.04
C MET A 76 6.83 15.82 -10.71
N GLU A 77 6.37 16.36 -9.59
CA GLU A 77 6.87 15.95 -8.27
C GLU A 77 5.99 14.86 -7.65
N PRO A 78 6.57 13.89 -6.93
CA PRO A 78 5.80 12.95 -6.13
C PRO A 78 4.90 13.72 -5.13
N PRO A 79 3.61 13.38 -5.04
CA PRO A 79 2.69 14.15 -4.20
C PRO A 79 3.07 14.01 -2.72
N ILE A 80 2.81 15.05 -1.94
CA ILE A 80 3.20 15.10 -0.53
C ILE A 80 2.00 14.63 0.30
N PRO A 81 2.03 13.46 0.96
CA PRO A 81 0.93 13.05 1.82
C PRO A 81 0.86 14.00 3.02
N LYS A 82 -0.36 14.25 3.53
CA LYS A 82 -0.51 15.02 4.77
C LYS A 82 -0.09 14.18 5.98
N VAL A 83 -0.65 12.97 6.03
CA VAL A 83 -0.42 11.98 7.08
C VAL A 83 -0.10 10.64 6.43
N VAL A 84 0.79 9.87 7.06
CA VAL A 84 1.06 8.47 6.73
C VAL A 84 0.62 7.56 7.88
N GLU A 85 0.05 6.41 7.53
CA GLU A 85 -0.44 5.42 8.50
C GLU A 85 -0.07 4.01 8.04
N LEU A 86 0.25 3.13 9.00
CA LEU A 86 0.42 1.70 8.74
C LEU A 86 -0.96 1.06 8.49
N PRO A 87 -1.13 0.27 7.42
CA PRO A 87 -2.36 -0.47 7.19
C PRO A 87 -2.64 -1.45 8.35
N LYS A 88 -3.93 -1.72 8.60
CA LYS A 88 -4.37 -2.69 9.61
C LYS A 88 -4.24 -4.16 9.15
N PHE A 89 -3.90 -4.37 7.88
CA PHE A 89 -3.74 -5.68 7.25
C PHE A 89 -2.32 -5.79 6.68
N ALA A 90 -1.84 -7.02 6.50
CA ALA A 90 -0.58 -7.26 5.82
C ALA A 90 -0.76 -7.16 4.29
N PRO A 91 0.26 -6.69 3.53
CA PRO A 91 0.19 -6.66 2.06
C PRO A 91 -0.20 -8.00 1.42
N ALA A 92 0.22 -9.12 2.04
CA ALA A 92 -0.16 -10.46 1.59
C ALA A 92 -1.67 -10.76 1.70
N GLU A 93 -2.39 -10.12 2.63
CA GLU A 93 -3.85 -10.26 2.74
C GLU A 93 -4.56 -9.51 1.62
N LEU A 94 -4.03 -8.37 1.18
CA LEU A 94 -4.53 -7.67 0.00
C LEU A 94 -4.34 -8.49 -1.27
N GLU A 95 -3.18 -9.14 -1.44
CA GLU A 95 -2.99 -10.03 -2.59
C GLU A 95 -3.96 -11.22 -2.59
N LYS A 96 -4.30 -11.78 -1.43
CA LYS A 96 -5.34 -12.82 -1.35
C LYS A 96 -6.70 -12.33 -1.85
N LEU A 97 -7.09 -11.10 -1.49
CA LEU A 97 -8.31 -10.49 -2.03
C LEU A 97 -8.20 -10.29 -3.55
N LYS A 98 -7.07 -9.79 -4.03
CA LYS A 98 -6.80 -9.57 -5.46
C LYS A 98 -6.92 -10.88 -6.24
N ASP A 99 -6.33 -11.97 -5.75
CA ASP A 99 -6.42 -13.30 -6.35
C ASP A 99 -7.86 -13.81 -6.39
N TYR A 100 -8.59 -13.68 -5.28
CA TYR A 100 -10.01 -14.02 -5.25
C TYR A 100 -10.81 -13.23 -6.29
N LEU A 101 -10.62 -11.91 -6.37
CA LEU A 101 -11.33 -11.07 -7.35
C LEU A 101 -10.90 -11.36 -8.80
N ARG A 102 -9.66 -11.80 -9.04
CA ARG A 102 -9.20 -12.26 -10.36
C ARG A 102 -9.90 -13.54 -10.79
N GLU A 103 -10.13 -14.46 -9.86
CA GLU A 103 -10.80 -15.74 -10.14
C GLU A 103 -12.31 -15.55 -10.37
N TYR A 104 -12.98 -14.82 -9.47
CA TYR A 104 -14.44 -14.72 -9.48
C TYR A 104 -14.98 -13.54 -10.30
N HIS A 105 -14.16 -12.53 -10.59
CA HIS A 105 -14.46 -11.28 -11.33
C HIS A 105 -15.57 -10.38 -10.76
N SER A 106 -16.66 -10.96 -10.27
CA SER A 106 -17.83 -10.26 -9.75
C SER A 106 -18.50 -11.14 -8.69
N VAL A 107 -18.67 -10.60 -7.48
CA VAL A 107 -19.08 -11.37 -6.31
C VAL A 107 -19.94 -10.52 -5.38
N GLY A 108 -21.03 -11.08 -4.87
CA GLY A 108 -21.85 -10.42 -3.85
C GLY A 108 -21.08 -10.26 -2.53
N LEU A 109 -21.24 -9.12 -1.87
CA LEU A 109 -20.49 -8.75 -0.67
C LEU A 109 -20.53 -9.84 0.41
N LEU A 110 -21.73 -10.38 0.70
CA LEU A 110 -21.90 -11.43 1.71
C LEU A 110 -21.02 -12.67 1.44
N ARG A 111 -20.98 -13.14 0.19
CA ARG A 111 -20.18 -14.30 -0.20
C ARG A 111 -18.69 -14.01 -0.11
N LEU A 112 -18.25 -12.82 -0.56
CA LEU A 112 -16.86 -12.40 -0.44
C LEU A 112 -16.41 -12.40 1.03
N PHE A 113 -17.22 -11.84 1.94
CA PHE A 113 -16.90 -11.85 3.37
C PHE A 113 -16.82 -13.25 3.93
N GLU A 114 -17.76 -14.13 3.58
CA GLU A 114 -17.78 -15.50 4.04
C GLU A 114 -16.54 -16.28 3.58
N ASP A 115 -16.21 -16.20 2.28
CA ASP A 115 -15.09 -16.92 1.68
C ASP A 115 -13.73 -16.43 2.23
N LEU A 116 -13.54 -15.12 2.34
CA LEU A 116 -12.29 -14.54 2.87
C LEU A 116 -12.15 -14.75 4.38
N SER A 117 -13.25 -14.75 5.13
CA SER A 117 -13.24 -15.07 6.56
C SER A 117 -12.84 -16.53 6.78
N ARG A 118 -13.37 -17.46 5.96
CA ARG A 118 -12.95 -18.87 5.96
C ARG A 118 -11.48 -19.05 5.58
N ALA A 119 -10.94 -18.17 4.73
CA ALA A 119 -9.52 -18.11 4.39
C ALA A 119 -8.63 -17.46 5.48
N GLY A 120 -9.23 -17.02 6.59
CA GLY A 120 -8.55 -16.49 7.77
C GLY A 120 -8.26 -14.99 7.74
N LEU A 121 -8.80 -14.24 6.77
CA LEU A 121 -8.67 -12.78 6.74
C LEU A 121 -9.60 -12.16 7.79
N LYS A 122 -9.08 -11.22 8.58
CA LYS A 122 -9.84 -10.56 9.65
C LYS A 122 -10.32 -9.18 9.23
N GLU A 123 -9.42 -8.35 8.70
CA GLU A 123 -9.68 -6.95 8.36
C GLU A 123 -10.29 -6.78 6.95
N ILE A 124 -11.24 -7.64 6.57
CA ILE A 124 -11.78 -7.71 5.19
C ILE A 124 -12.34 -6.36 4.72
N ASN A 125 -13.01 -5.61 5.60
CA ASN A 125 -13.52 -4.28 5.30
C ASN A 125 -12.40 -3.30 4.89
N GLU A 126 -11.29 -3.32 5.64
CA GLU A 126 -10.15 -2.43 5.41
C GLU A 126 -9.40 -2.83 4.13
N ILE A 127 -9.23 -4.13 3.90
CA ILE A 127 -8.61 -4.67 2.70
C ILE A 127 -9.45 -4.32 1.46
N LEU A 128 -10.78 -4.49 1.53
CA LEU A 128 -11.68 -4.17 0.44
C LEU A 128 -11.69 -2.66 0.15
N LYS A 129 -11.73 -1.83 1.19
CA LYS A 129 -11.63 -0.37 1.07
C LYS A 129 -10.34 0.01 0.33
N GLU A 130 -9.20 -0.56 0.74
CA GLU A 130 -7.92 -0.32 0.07
C GLU A 130 -7.97 -0.73 -1.41
N ALA A 131 -8.49 -1.93 -1.71
CA ALA A 131 -8.57 -2.42 -3.08
C ALA A 131 -9.41 -1.49 -3.96
N ILE A 132 -10.44 -0.85 -3.41
CA ILE A 132 -11.26 0.14 -4.12
C ILE A 132 -10.49 1.45 -4.31
N GLU A 133 -9.84 1.96 -3.27
CA GLU A 133 -9.04 3.20 -3.33
C GLU A 133 -7.88 3.10 -4.33
N LEU A 134 -7.22 1.94 -4.39
CA LEU A 134 -6.18 1.64 -5.37
C LEU A 134 -6.75 1.32 -6.77
N GLY A 135 -8.06 1.25 -6.93
CA GLY A 135 -8.73 1.01 -8.21
C GLY A 135 -8.62 -0.42 -8.72
N TYR A 136 -8.40 -1.40 -7.85
CA TYR A 136 -8.42 -2.84 -8.17
C TYR A 136 -9.84 -3.42 -8.12
N ALA A 137 -10.73 -2.81 -7.33
CA ALA A 137 -12.11 -3.25 -7.17
C ALA A 137 -13.09 -2.07 -7.25
N GLU A 138 -14.35 -2.37 -7.61
CA GLU A 138 -15.46 -1.42 -7.59
C GLU A 138 -16.67 -2.04 -6.87
N LEU A 139 -17.25 -1.33 -5.92
CA LEU A 139 -18.47 -1.74 -5.23
C LEU A 139 -19.69 -1.13 -5.92
N SER A 140 -20.59 -1.98 -6.43
CA SER A 140 -21.85 -1.53 -7.01
C SER A 140 -22.87 -1.13 -5.93
N PRO A 141 -23.86 -0.30 -6.26
CA PRO A 141 -24.99 0.00 -5.36
C PRO A 141 -25.79 -1.23 -4.92
N SER A 142 -25.75 -2.32 -5.71
CA SER A 142 -26.40 -3.59 -5.40
C SER A 142 -25.61 -4.47 -4.42
N GLY A 143 -24.45 -4.01 -3.94
CA GLY A 143 -23.60 -4.77 -3.03
C GLY A 143 -22.78 -5.85 -3.72
N VAL A 144 -22.42 -5.65 -4.99
CA VAL A 144 -21.56 -6.54 -5.76
C VAL A 144 -20.19 -5.90 -5.92
N VAL A 145 -19.14 -6.63 -5.54
CA VAL A 145 -17.75 -6.23 -5.74
C VAL A 145 -17.28 -6.76 -7.09
N ASN A 146 -16.79 -5.88 -7.94
CA ASN A 146 -16.30 -6.20 -9.27
C ASN A 146 -14.79 -5.95 -9.35
N ALA A 147 -14.06 -6.86 -9.97
CA ALA A 147 -12.67 -6.66 -10.35
C ALA A 147 -12.57 -5.63 -11.48
N THR A 148 -11.67 -4.65 -11.33
CA THR A 148 -11.44 -3.67 -12.39
C THR A 148 -10.50 -4.20 -13.46
N LYS A 149 -10.45 -3.51 -14.60
CA LYS A 149 -9.45 -3.79 -15.65
C LYS A 149 -8.02 -3.67 -15.13
N LYS A 150 -7.75 -2.75 -14.19
CA LYS A 150 -6.43 -2.58 -13.58
C LYS A 150 -5.99 -3.90 -12.93
N LEU A 151 -6.86 -4.55 -12.17
CA LEU A 151 -6.56 -5.81 -11.50
C LEU A 151 -6.31 -6.96 -12.48
N ILE A 152 -7.10 -7.02 -13.56
CA ILE A 152 -6.99 -8.08 -14.59
C ILE A 152 -5.69 -7.92 -15.40
N LEU A 153 -5.27 -6.68 -15.67
CA LEU A 153 -4.07 -6.36 -16.45
C LEU A 153 -2.77 -6.41 -15.64
N ASP A 154 -2.86 -6.42 -14.31
CA ASP A 154 -1.73 -6.51 -13.35
C ASP A 154 -0.93 -7.84 -13.45
N GLN A 155 -1.27 -8.74 -14.39
CA GLN A 155 -0.61 -10.03 -14.66
C GLN A 155 0.79 -9.91 -15.32
N ARG A 156 1.32 -8.69 -15.51
CA ARG A 156 2.59 -8.46 -16.21
C ARG A 156 3.55 -7.64 -15.35
N ARG A 157 4.11 -8.23 -14.30
CA ARG A 157 5.40 -7.82 -13.72
C ARG A 157 5.99 -8.93 -12.88
#